data_AF-A0A3B0S4K3-F1
#
_entry.id   AF-A0A3B0S4K3-F1
#
_cell.length_a   1.000
_cell.length_b   1.000
_cell.length_c   1.000
_cell.angle_alpha   90.00
_cell.angle_beta   90.00
_cell.angle_gamma   90.00
#
_symmetry.space_group_name_H-M   'P 1'
#
loop_
_entity.id
_entity.type
_entity.pdbx_description
1 polymer ?
#
loop_
_entity_poly.entity_id
_entity_poly.type
_entity_poly.pdbx_seq_one_letter_code
_entity_poly.pdbx_strand_id
1 'polypeptide(L)'
;MNNPQKTSVQQLSELYNVVIGVALSLAMYNTLDAQATSLLPVSFEHLPQLGIFLVLIIPFYHGAVRHLFATYIEDASTSNIKNGALLADFVLFFIEGCFFVMMAGIIGNIYTLTWVVAALLLLDSVWGIIATIVFSGKKSLSAVTKWVIINLCCVAVLIFLLLPYKENFAANPFGMSLIVLMVLLIRTVVDYTTSWGFYFPKSKAEHTPVIVEVINPDGGVIDLPEGTKITISKTETFVVAKKSE
;
A
#
# COMPACT_ATOMS: atom_id res chain seq x y z
N MET A 1 -14.40 -8.39 21.70
CA MET A 1 -13.08 -8.99 22.02
C MET A 1 -12.06 -8.44 21.04
N ASN A 2 -10.93 -7.91 21.51
CA ASN A 2 -9.83 -7.50 20.63
C ASN A 2 -9.21 -8.77 20.01
N ASN A 3 -9.22 -8.86 18.68
CA ASN A 3 -8.55 -9.94 17.96
C ASN A 3 -7.03 -9.71 18.06
N PRO A 4 -6.24 -10.58 18.73
CA PRO A 4 -4.80 -10.40 18.88
C PRO A 4 -4.08 -10.19 17.55
N GLN A 5 -4.54 -10.83 16.47
CA GLN A 5 -4.03 -10.67 15.12
C GLN A 5 -4.19 -9.24 14.60
N LYS A 6 -5.34 -8.61 14.88
CA LYS A 6 -5.59 -7.20 14.52
C LYS A 6 -4.61 -6.28 15.23
N THR A 7 -4.34 -6.52 16.52
CA THR A 7 -3.36 -5.76 17.28
C THR A 7 -1.95 -5.94 16.69
N SER A 8 -1.55 -7.16 16.33
CA SER A 8 -0.25 -7.39 15.69
C SER A 8 -0.12 -6.69 14.34
N VAL A 9 -1.16 -6.70 13.50
CA VAL A 9 -1.18 -5.98 12.21
C VAL A 9 -1.06 -4.47 12.41
N GLN A 10 -1.72 -3.92 13.43
CA GLN A 10 -1.64 -2.50 13.77
C GLN A 10 -0.23 -2.11 14.22
N GLN A 11 0.35 -2.86 15.17
CA GLN A 11 1.71 -2.62 15.65
C GLN A 11 2.75 -2.72 14.53
N LEU A 12 2.57 -3.69 13.62
CA LEU A 12 3.40 -3.84 12.45
C LEU A 12 3.31 -2.62 11.52
N SER A 13 2.08 -2.17 11.23
CA SER A 13 1.85 -0.99 10.39
C SER A 13 2.45 0.27 11.03
N GLU A 14 2.33 0.43 12.35
CA GLU A 14 2.93 1.54 13.09
C GLU A 14 4.47 1.52 13.02
N LEU A 15 5.10 0.36 13.19
CA LEU A 15 6.54 0.24 13.06
C LEU A 15 7.00 0.57 11.63
N TYR A 16 6.27 0.10 10.63
CA TYR A 16 6.55 0.43 9.24
C TYR A 16 6.42 1.94 8.98
N ASN A 17 5.41 2.62 9.55
CA ASN A 17 5.27 4.09 9.48
C ASN A 17 6.50 4.80 10.02
N VAL A 18 7.08 4.33 11.13
CA VAL A 18 8.29 4.92 11.71
C VAL A 18 9.46 4.80 10.73
N VAL A 19 9.69 3.63 10.14
CA VAL A 19 10.78 3.42 9.17
C VAL A 19 10.60 4.30 7.93
N ILE A 20 9.37 4.38 7.40
CA ILE A 20 9.02 5.24 6.27
C ILE A 20 9.22 6.73 6.62
N GLY A 21 8.85 7.16 7.82
CA GLY A 21 9.08 8.52 8.31
C GLY A 21 10.56 8.87 8.43
N VAL A 22 11.38 7.93 8.91
CA VAL A 22 12.85 8.09 8.96
C VAL A 22 13.43 8.20 7.55
N ALA A 23 13.03 7.32 6.63
CA ALA A 23 13.49 7.36 5.24
C ALA A 23 13.10 8.69 4.56
N LEU A 24 11.87 9.16 4.76
CA LEU A 24 11.40 10.43 4.21
C LEU A 24 12.18 11.63 4.77
N SER A 25 12.41 11.65 6.09
CA SER A 25 13.18 12.71 6.75
C SER A 25 14.61 12.76 6.23
N LEU A 26 15.24 11.59 6.06
CA LEU A 26 16.58 11.47 5.50
C LEU A 26 16.63 11.90 4.03
N ALA A 27 15.62 11.55 3.23
CA ALA A 27 15.53 11.93 1.83
C ALA A 27 15.43 13.46 1.66
N MET A 28 14.61 14.11 2.50
CA MET A 28 14.51 15.56 2.55
C MET A 28 15.84 16.19 2.96
N TYR A 29 16.48 15.68 4.01
CA TYR A 29 17.79 16.16 4.47
C TYR A 29 18.86 16.08 3.37
N ASN A 30 18.97 14.95 2.65
CA ASN A 30 19.94 14.77 1.56
C ASN A 30 19.62 15.56 0.28
N THR A 31 18.46 16.22 0.22
CA THR A 31 18.10 17.16 -0.84
C THR A 31 18.52 18.60 -0.51
N LEU A 32 18.85 18.88 0.76
CA LEU A 32 19.33 20.19 1.17
C LEU A 32 20.79 20.39 0.76
N ASP A 33 21.11 21.59 0.30
CA ASP A 33 22.47 22.03 0.03
C ASP A 33 22.93 22.97 1.15
N ALA A 34 23.75 22.45 2.06
CA ALA A 34 24.26 23.21 3.20
C ALA A 34 25.20 24.36 2.80
N GLN A 35 25.72 24.38 1.57
CA GLN A 35 26.62 25.42 1.06
C GLN A 35 25.90 26.42 0.16
N ALA A 36 24.61 26.23 -0.09
CA ALA A 36 23.83 27.12 -0.92
C ALA A 36 23.75 28.53 -0.32
N THR A 37 24.11 29.53 -1.12
CA THR A 37 23.95 30.95 -0.80
C THR A 37 22.60 31.51 -1.25
N SER A 38 21.78 30.69 -1.93
CA SER A 38 20.43 31.04 -2.36
C SER A 38 19.47 31.13 -1.17
N LEU A 39 18.36 31.85 -1.37
CA LEU A 39 17.29 31.99 -0.37
C LEU A 39 16.73 30.63 0.09
N LEU A 40 16.73 29.64 -0.79
CA LEU A 40 16.35 28.26 -0.49
C LEU A 40 17.59 27.36 -0.57
N PRO A 41 17.98 26.67 0.51
CA PRO A 41 19.15 25.79 0.54
C PRO A 41 18.81 24.40 -0.02
N VAL A 42 18.39 24.34 -1.29
CA VAL A 42 17.92 23.11 -1.95
C VAL A 42 18.78 22.81 -3.19
N SER A 43 19.27 21.57 -3.29
CA SER A 43 19.96 21.10 -4.50
C SER A 43 18.93 20.75 -5.58
N PHE A 44 18.83 21.59 -6.61
CA PHE A 44 17.94 21.33 -7.75
C PHE A 44 18.30 20.06 -8.52
N GLU A 45 19.56 19.62 -8.47
CA GLU A 45 20.01 18.36 -9.07
C GLU A 45 19.45 17.14 -8.34
N HIS A 46 19.17 17.27 -7.04
CA HIS A 46 18.66 16.19 -6.19
C HIS A 46 17.12 16.12 -6.22
N LEU A 47 16.42 17.18 -6.62
CA LEU A 47 14.95 17.21 -6.64
C LEU A 47 14.30 16.10 -7.48
N PRO A 48 14.76 15.77 -8.69
CA PRO A 48 14.20 14.63 -9.42
C PRO A 48 14.41 13.29 -8.70
N GLN A 49 15.52 13.13 -7.97
CA GLN A 49 15.81 11.91 -7.19
C GLN A 49 14.93 11.80 -5.94
N LEU A 50 14.64 12.93 -5.28
CA LEU A 50 13.58 12.99 -4.27
C LEU A 50 12.22 12.62 -4.87
N GLY A 51 11.92 13.08 -6.08
CA GLY A 51 10.74 12.68 -6.84
C GLY A 51 10.66 11.16 -7.05
N ILE A 52 11.77 10.53 -7.45
CA ILE A 52 11.88 9.07 -7.61
C ILE A 52 11.51 8.37 -6.30
N PHE A 53 12.09 8.83 -5.20
CA PHE A 53 11.81 8.30 -3.86
C PHE A 53 10.33 8.44 -3.50
N LEU A 54 9.73 9.62 -3.67
CA LEU A 54 8.32 9.88 -3.33
C LEU A 54 7.35 9.05 -4.18
N VAL A 55 7.62 8.93 -5.49
CA VAL A 55 6.77 8.18 -6.43
C VAL A 55 6.76 6.68 -6.13
N LEU A 56 7.85 6.15 -5.57
CA LEU A 56 7.95 4.76 -5.14
C LEU A 56 7.36 4.53 -3.75
N ILE A 57 7.69 5.37 -2.77
CA ILE A 57 7.30 5.12 -1.38
C ILE A 57 5.79 5.12 -1.18
N ILE A 58 5.06 5.97 -1.91
CA ILE A 58 3.59 6.08 -1.80
C ILE A 58 2.88 4.75 -2.15
N PRO A 59 3.00 4.19 -3.36
CA PRO A 59 2.31 2.95 -3.71
C PRO A 59 2.81 1.74 -2.90
N PHE A 60 4.10 1.68 -2.55
CA PHE A 60 4.64 0.62 -1.69
C PHE A 60 4.03 0.66 -0.29
N TYR A 61 4.05 1.84 0.33
CA TYR A 61 3.46 2.05 1.65
C TYR A 61 1.97 1.70 1.66
N HIS A 62 1.22 2.25 0.70
CA HIS A 62 -0.21 1.98 0.58
C HIS A 62 -0.49 0.50 0.29
N GLY A 63 0.32 -0.13 -0.57
CA GLY A 63 0.19 -1.54 -0.95
C GLY A 63 0.44 -2.48 0.23
N ALA A 64 1.54 -2.28 0.96
CA ALA A 64 1.92 -3.08 2.11
C ALA A 64 0.86 -3.00 3.23
N VAL A 65 0.47 -1.79 3.63
CA VAL A 65 -0.57 -1.61 4.65
C VAL A 65 -1.89 -2.23 4.20
N ARG A 66 -2.32 -1.95 2.96
CA ARG A 66 -3.57 -2.51 2.44
C ARG A 66 -3.54 -4.03 2.39
N HIS A 67 -2.40 -4.63 2.01
CA HIS A 67 -2.20 -6.08 2.01
C HIS A 67 -2.36 -6.65 3.42
N LEU A 68 -1.71 -6.07 4.43
CA LEU A 68 -1.83 -6.54 5.81
C LEU A 68 -3.29 -6.54 6.29
N PHE A 69 -4.02 -5.46 6.03
CA PHE A 69 -5.43 -5.37 6.40
C PHE A 69 -6.33 -6.33 5.60
N ALA A 70 -6.14 -6.41 4.28
CA ALA A 70 -6.93 -7.29 3.42
C ALA A 70 -6.73 -8.76 3.84
N THR A 71 -5.48 -9.20 3.94
CA THR A 71 -5.12 -10.59 4.20
C THR A 71 -5.49 -11.01 5.63
N TYR A 72 -5.10 -10.23 6.64
CA TYR A 72 -5.15 -10.67 8.03
C TYR A 72 -6.34 -10.14 8.84
N ILE A 73 -7.13 -9.21 8.30
CA ILE A 73 -8.31 -8.67 8.99
C ILE A 73 -9.58 -8.94 8.18
N GLU A 74 -9.62 -8.56 6.91
CA GLU A 74 -10.83 -8.68 6.08
C GLU A 74 -11.08 -10.13 5.63
N ASP A 75 -10.02 -10.82 5.19
CA ASP A 75 -10.11 -12.18 4.66
C ASP A 75 -9.77 -13.26 5.70
N ALA A 76 -9.51 -12.88 6.96
CA ALA A 76 -9.08 -13.78 8.02
C ALA A 76 -10.03 -14.95 8.27
N SER A 77 -11.34 -14.76 8.04
CA SER A 77 -12.35 -15.81 8.21
C SER A 77 -12.49 -16.73 7.00
N THR A 78 -11.95 -16.34 5.85
CA THR A 78 -12.13 -17.06 4.56
C THR A 78 -10.85 -17.72 4.06
N SER A 79 -9.71 -17.32 4.59
CA SER A 79 -8.40 -17.77 4.13
C SER A 79 -7.74 -18.67 5.18
N ASN A 80 -7.23 -19.82 4.73
CA ASN A 80 -6.35 -20.67 5.54
C ASN A 80 -4.95 -20.06 5.58
N ILE A 81 -4.80 -19.01 6.40
CA ILE A 81 -3.51 -18.33 6.58
C ILE A 81 -2.58 -19.25 7.39
N LYS A 82 -1.40 -19.53 6.85
CA LYS A 82 -0.40 -20.35 7.55
C LYS A 82 0.15 -19.61 8.77
N ASN A 83 0.37 -20.34 9.87
CA ASN A 83 1.09 -19.83 11.02
C ASN A 83 2.48 -19.32 10.58
N GLY A 84 2.81 -18.09 10.97
CA GLY A 84 4.09 -17.46 10.61
C GLY A 84 4.08 -16.65 9.32
N ALA A 85 3.03 -16.70 8.49
CA ALA A 85 2.95 -15.85 7.29
C ALA A 85 3.07 -14.35 7.65
N LEU A 86 2.42 -13.92 8.73
CA LEU A 86 2.49 -12.53 9.20
C LEU A 86 3.91 -12.11 9.61
N LEU A 87 4.69 -13.02 10.20
CA LEU A 87 6.08 -12.75 10.56
C LEU A 87 6.96 -12.65 9.31
N ALA A 88 6.71 -13.47 8.29
CA ALA A 88 7.42 -13.39 7.02
C ALA A 88 7.16 -12.06 6.29
N ASP A 89 5.90 -11.63 6.21
CA ASP A 89 5.52 -10.33 5.66
C ASP A 89 6.19 -9.18 6.43
N PHE A 90 6.24 -9.26 7.77
CA PHE A 90 6.97 -8.28 8.56
C PHE A 90 8.45 -8.19 8.19
N VAL A 91 9.16 -9.32 8.15
CA VAL A 91 10.59 -9.32 7.83
C VAL A 91 10.83 -8.75 6.44
N LEU A 92 9.99 -9.07 5.46
CA LEU A 92 10.11 -8.57 4.11
C LEU A 92 9.81 -7.07 4.01
N PHE A 93 8.71 -6.59 4.59
CA PHE A 93 8.40 -5.15 4.64
C PHE A 93 9.44 -4.36 5.44
N PHE A 94 10.04 -4.94 6.47
CA PHE A 94 11.16 -4.31 7.17
C PHE A 94 12.39 -4.16 6.27
N ILE A 95 12.74 -5.21 5.51
CA ILE A 95 13.84 -5.15 4.53
C ILE A 95 13.53 -4.10 3.47
N GLU A 96 12.30 -4.04 2.93
CA GLU A 96 11.88 -2.98 2.01
C GLU A 96 12.01 -1.58 2.62
N GLY A 97 11.65 -1.42 3.90
CA GLY A 97 11.90 -0.20 4.66
C GLY A 97 13.38 0.19 4.70
N CYS A 98 14.28 -0.78 4.90
CA CYS A 98 15.73 -0.56 4.82
C CYS A 98 16.17 -0.12 3.41
N PHE A 99 15.57 -0.66 2.35
CA PHE A 99 15.81 -0.19 0.98
C PHE A 99 15.40 1.27 0.81
N PHE A 100 14.26 1.70 1.36
CA PHE A 100 13.89 3.12 1.33
C PHE A 100 14.88 4.01 2.09
N VAL A 101 15.35 3.59 3.27
CA VAL A 101 16.41 4.32 4.00
C VAL A 101 17.70 4.40 3.17
N MET A 102 18.10 3.30 2.52
CA MET A 102 19.26 3.28 1.64
C MET A 102 19.07 4.20 0.44
N MET A 103 17.92 4.19 -0.23
CA MET A 103 17.58 5.11 -1.34
C MET A 103 17.70 6.57 -0.90
N ALA A 104 17.14 6.90 0.27
CA ALA A 104 17.24 8.23 0.85
C ALA A 104 18.71 8.64 1.09
N GLY A 105 19.53 7.72 1.60
CA GLY A 105 20.96 7.92 1.89
C GLY A 105 21.85 8.14 0.67
N ILE A 106 21.42 7.71 -0.52
CA ILE A 106 22.21 7.79 -1.77
C ILE A 106 21.66 8.81 -2.78
N ILE A 107 20.71 9.66 -2.36
CA ILE A 107 20.33 10.86 -3.13
C ILE A 107 21.61 11.66 -3.44
N GLY A 108 21.76 12.04 -4.71
CA GLY A 108 22.99 12.60 -5.28
C GLY A 108 23.73 11.61 -6.19
N ASN A 109 23.47 10.30 -6.07
CA ASN A 109 24.05 9.28 -6.95
C ASN A 109 22.97 8.50 -7.69
N ILE A 110 22.50 9.06 -8.81
CA ILE A 110 21.41 8.47 -9.61
C ILE A 110 21.74 7.06 -10.13
N TYR A 111 23.00 6.75 -10.44
CA TYR A 111 23.38 5.42 -10.93
C TYR A 111 23.15 4.35 -9.86
N THR A 112 23.69 4.57 -8.65
CA THR A 112 23.49 3.65 -7.51
C THR A 112 22.03 3.64 -7.08
N LEU A 113 21.36 4.79 -7.06
CA LEU A 113 19.94 4.89 -6.74
C LEU A 113 19.10 4.03 -7.68
N THR A 114 19.38 4.06 -8.98
CA THR A 114 18.62 3.29 -9.98
C THR A 114 18.81 1.78 -9.80
N TRP A 115 20.02 1.32 -9.45
CA TRP A 115 20.26 -0.08 -9.08
C TRP A 115 19.49 -0.50 -7.83
N VAL A 116 19.47 0.36 -6.81
CA VAL A 116 18.72 0.11 -5.57
C VAL A 116 17.23 0.05 -5.84
N VAL A 117 16.69 0.93 -6.69
CA VAL A 117 15.29 0.89 -7.13
C VAL A 117 14.97 -0.43 -7.84
N ALA A 118 15.82 -0.85 -8.79
CA ALA A 118 15.62 -2.11 -9.50
C ALA A 118 15.64 -3.32 -8.54
N ALA A 119 16.55 -3.32 -7.57
CA ALA A 119 16.63 -4.35 -6.54
C ALA A 119 15.41 -4.36 -5.61
N LEU A 120 14.91 -3.19 -5.20
CA LEU A 120 13.67 -3.06 -4.40
C LEU A 120 12.46 -3.62 -5.15
N LEU A 121 12.27 -3.24 -6.42
CA LEU A 121 11.17 -3.74 -7.25
C LEU A 121 11.27 -5.26 -7.49
N LEU A 122 12.48 -5.81 -7.59
CA LEU A 122 12.71 -7.24 -7.70
C LEU A 122 12.38 -7.97 -6.39
N LEU A 123 12.78 -7.42 -5.24
CA LEU A 123 12.44 -7.95 -3.92
C LEU A 123 10.92 -8.03 -3.73
N ASP A 124 10.20 -6.95 -4.04
CA ASP A 124 8.73 -6.90 -3.98
C ASP A 124 8.08 -7.92 -4.93
N SER A 125 8.66 -8.09 -6.13
CA SER A 125 8.19 -9.12 -7.08
C SER A 125 8.38 -10.54 -6.53
N VAL A 126 9.51 -10.82 -5.88
CA VAL A 126 9.77 -12.12 -5.24
C VAL A 126 8.79 -12.34 -4.08
N TRP A 127 8.57 -11.34 -3.24
CA TRP A 127 7.55 -11.40 -2.19
C TRP A 127 6.16 -11.68 -2.79
N GLY A 128 5.75 -10.95 -3.83
CA GLY A 128 4.46 -11.14 -4.48
C GLY A 128 4.28 -12.56 -5.03
N ILE A 129 5.32 -13.15 -5.65
CA ILE A 129 5.29 -14.55 -6.09
C ILE A 129 5.10 -15.49 -4.90
N ILE A 130 5.85 -15.30 -3.81
CA ILE A 130 5.70 -16.12 -2.58
C ILE A 130 4.29 -15.97 -2.01
N ALA A 131 3.76 -14.74 -1.94
CA ALA A 131 2.42 -14.45 -1.48
C ALA A 131 1.36 -15.18 -2.31
N THR A 132 1.52 -15.28 -3.65
CA THR A 132 0.58 -16.05 -4.48
C THR A 132 0.56 -17.55 -4.18
N ILE A 133 1.67 -18.11 -3.70
CA ILE A 133 1.78 -19.53 -3.34
C ILE A 133 1.27 -19.77 -1.92
N VAL A 134 1.46 -18.80 -1.02
CA VAL A 134 1.12 -18.93 0.41
C VAL A 134 -0.35 -18.62 0.68
N PHE A 135 -0.96 -17.68 -0.04
CA PHE A 135 -2.33 -17.22 0.22
C PHE A 135 -3.33 -17.68 -0.85
N SER A 136 -4.39 -18.39 -0.45
CA SER A 136 -5.38 -18.98 -1.37
C SER A 136 -6.55 -18.05 -1.75
N GLY A 137 -6.52 -16.77 -1.38
CA GLY A 137 -7.63 -15.83 -1.59
C GLY A 137 -7.74 -15.34 -3.04
N LYS A 138 -8.78 -15.76 -3.78
CA LYS A 138 -8.95 -15.42 -5.21
C LYS A 138 -8.88 -13.91 -5.53
N LYS A 139 -9.37 -13.05 -4.63
CA LYS A 139 -9.36 -11.58 -4.85
C LYS A 139 -7.99 -10.96 -4.63
N SER A 140 -7.30 -11.31 -3.54
CA SER A 140 -5.96 -10.77 -3.26
C SER A 140 -4.94 -11.24 -4.31
N LEU A 141 -5.07 -12.49 -4.77
CA LEU A 141 -4.20 -13.07 -5.81
C LEU A 141 -4.16 -12.27 -7.11
N SER A 142 -5.29 -11.72 -7.55
CA SER A 142 -5.33 -10.94 -8.79
C SER A 142 -4.56 -9.62 -8.68
N ALA A 143 -4.65 -8.93 -7.53
CA ALA A 143 -3.90 -7.69 -7.30
C ALA A 143 -2.39 -7.97 -7.21
N VAL A 144 -2.00 -8.97 -6.41
CA VAL A 144 -0.59 -9.35 -6.23
C VAL A 144 0.05 -9.74 -7.57
N THR A 145 -0.65 -10.52 -8.40
CA THR A 145 -0.13 -10.90 -9.73
C THR A 145 0.11 -9.68 -10.62
N LYS A 146 -0.78 -8.69 -10.60
CA LYS A 146 -0.61 -7.43 -11.36
C LYS A 146 0.63 -6.67 -10.89
N TRP A 147 0.83 -6.56 -9.58
CA TRP A 147 2.02 -5.92 -9.00
C TRP A 147 3.31 -6.57 -9.46
N VAL A 148 3.40 -7.89 -9.37
CA VAL A 148 4.58 -8.65 -9.85
C VAL A 148 4.87 -8.34 -11.31
N ILE A 149 3.86 -8.38 -12.18
CA ILE A 149 4.06 -8.12 -13.61
C ILE A 149 4.54 -6.67 -13.84
N ILE A 150 3.87 -5.69 -13.22
CA ILE A 150 4.20 -4.26 -13.36
C ILE A 150 5.63 -3.98 -12.89
N ASN A 151 6.04 -4.55 -11.75
CA ASN A 151 7.37 -4.40 -11.21
C ASN A 151 8.43 -5.06 -12.07
N LEU A 152 8.23 -6.30 -12.52
CA LEU A 152 9.17 -7.00 -13.39
C LEU A 152 9.36 -6.28 -14.73
N CYS A 153 8.29 -5.75 -15.32
CA CYS A 153 8.38 -4.90 -16.51
C CYS A 153 9.20 -3.63 -16.23
N CYS A 154 8.96 -2.97 -15.09
CA CYS A 154 9.73 -1.79 -14.69
C CYS A 154 11.22 -2.13 -14.46
N VAL A 155 11.53 -3.24 -13.79
CA VAL A 155 12.91 -3.72 -13.57
C VAL A 155 13.60 -3.95 -14.91
N ALA A 156 12.93 -4.60 -15.87
CA ALA A 156 13.50 -4.82 -17.20
C ALA A 156 13.86 -3.50 -17.91
N VAL A 157 12.98 -2.50 -17.83
CA VAL A 157 13.23 -1.15 -18.37
C VAL A 157 14.42 -0.49 -17.66
N LEU A 158 14.48 -0.54 -16.32
CA LEU A 158 15.59 0.06 -15.56
C LEU A 158 16.93 -0.63 -15.87
N ILE A 159 16.97 -1.96 -15.97
CA ILE A 159 18.18 -2.71 -16.36
C ILE A 159 18.61 -2.33 -17.79
N PHE A 160 17.65 -2.18 -18.71
CA PHE A 160 17.94 -1.72 -20.07
C PHE A 160 18.51 -0.30 -20.09
N LEU A 161 18.12 0.57 -19.16
CA LEU A 161 18.74 1.89 -18.99
C LEU A 161 20.14 1.78 -18.37
N LEU A 162 20.33 0.91 -17.37
CA LEU A 162 21.57 0.81 -16.60
C LEU A 162 22.76 0.24 -17.37
N LEU A 163 22.56 -0.83 -18.14
CA LEU A 163 23.66 -1.59 -18.75
C LEU A 163 24.37 -0.84 -19.91
N PRO A 164 23.66 -0.31 -20.93
CA PRO A 164 24.32 0.33 -22.06
C PRO A 164 24.66 1.80 -21.83
N TYR A 165 24.04 2.46 -20.84
CA TYR A 165 24.15 3.92 -20.64
C TYR A 165 24.89 4.33 -19.37
N LYS A 166 25.76 3.47 -18.82
CA LYS A 166 26.56 3.80 -17.63
C LYS A 166 27.25 5.17 -17.73
N GLU A 167 27.87 5.47 -18.87
CA GLU A 167 28.54 6.75 -19.11
C GLU A 167 27.57 7.94 -19.11
N ASN A 168 26.32 7.77 -19.53
CA ASN A 168 25.32 8.83 -19.52
C ASN A 168 24.88 9.19 -18.10
N PHE A 169 24.86 8.24 -17.17
CA PHE A 169 24.59 8.54 -15.75
C PHE A 169 25.66 9.44 -15.14
N ALA A 170 26.92 9.28 -15.56
CA ALA A 170 28.01 10.15 -15.12
C ALA A 170 28.00 11.50 -15.85
N ALA A 171 27.73 11.50 -17.16
CA ALA A 171 27.77 12.70 -18.00
C ALA A 171 26.57 13.64 -17.79
N ASN A 172 25.37 13.10 -17.50
CA ASN A 172 24.15 13.88 -17.31
C ASN A 172 23.25 13.28 -16.21
N PRO A 173 23.66 13.40 -14.94
CA PRO A 173 22.92 12.80 -13.82
C PRO A 173 21.50 13.37 -13.67
N PHE A 174 21.32 14.67 -13.92
CA PHE A 174 20.01 15.32 -13.86
C PHE A 174 19.04 14.76 -14.92
N GLY A 175 19.46 14.71 -16.18
CA GLY A 175 18.66 14.16 -17.28
C GLY A 175 18.29 12.69 -17.06
N MET A 176 19.25 11.88 -16.58
CA MET A 176 18.97 10.49 -16.23
C MET A 176 18.00 10.37 -15.06
N SER A 177 18.08 11.25 -14.07
CA SER A 177 17.13 11.29 -12.95
C SER A 177 15.70 11.59 -13.43
N LEU A 178 15.52 12.51 -14.39
CA LEU A 178 14.22 12.79 -14.99
C LEU A 178 13.67 11.59 -15.77
N ILE A 179 14.51 10.89 -16.53
CA ILE A 179 14.10 9.69 -17.27
C ILE A 179 13.62 8.60 -16.30
N VAL A 180 14.40 8.30 -15.26
CA VAL A 180 14.02 7.31 -14.24
C VAL A 180 12.75 7.73 -13.51
N LEU A 181 12.62 9.00 -13.14
CA LEU A 181 11.39 9.54 -12.56
C LEU A 181 10.17 9.31 -13.46
N MET A 182 10.28 9.58 -14.76
CA MET A 182 9.19 9.37 -15.71
C MET A 182 8.80 7.90 -15.84
N VAL A 183 9.78 6.99 -15.88
CA VAL A 183 9.52 5.53 -15.89
C VAL A 183 8.73 5.12 -14.65
N LEU A 184 9.14 5.61 -13.47
CA LEU A 184 8.49 5.28 -12.20
C LEU A 184 7.11 5.91 -12.06
N LEU A 185 6.91 7.14 -12.57
CA LEU A 185 5.59 7.77 -12.62
C LEU A 185 4.62 6.95 -13.47
N ILE A 186 5.04 6.51 -14.66
CA ILE A 186 4.23 5.64 -15.53
C ILE A 186 3.90 4.33 -14.80
N ARG A 187 4.90 3.69 -14.17
CA ARG A 187 4.69 2.49 -13.35
C ARG A 187 3.63 2.71 -12.27
N THR A 188 3.73 3.81 -11.52
CA THR A 188 2.79 4.12 -10.43
C THR A 188 1.38 4.42 -10.93
N VAL A 189 1.24 5.10 -12.07
CA VAL A 189 -0.08 5.31 -12.70
C VAL A 189 -0.69 3.97 -13.13
N VAL A 190 0.09 3.10 -13.78
CA VAL A 190 -0.39 1.77 -14.21
C VAL A 190 -0.79 0.92 -13.00
N ASP A 191 -0.03 0.96 -11.91
CA ASP A 191 -0.36 0.27 -10.66
C ASP A 191 -1.70 0.72 -10.09
N TYR A 192 -1.87 2.02 -9.83
CA TYR A 192 -3.12 2.55 -9.28
C TYR A 192 -4.33 2.31 -10.18
N THR A 193 -4.18 2.44 -11.50
CA THR A 193 -5.29 2.25 -12.44
C THR A 193 -5.72 0.79 -12.53
N THR A 194 -4.78 -0.15 -12.53
CA THR A 194 -5.09 -1.58 -12.67
C THR A 194 -5.47 -2.26 -11.36
N SER A 195 -5.04 -1.69 -10.23
CA SER A 195 -5.27 -2.19 -8.87
C SER A 195 -6.19 -1.28 -8.04
N TRP A 196 -6.95 -0.38 -8.68
CA TRP A 196 -7.81 0.60 -7.99
C TRP A 196 -8.73 -0.01 -6.94
N GLY A 197 -9.42 -1.10 -7.28
CA GLY A 197 -10.36 -1.76 -6.36
C GLY A 197 -9.70 -2.45 -5.16
N PHE A 198 -8.38 -2.70 -5.23
CA PHE A 198 -7.61 -3.19 -4.10
C PHE A 198 -7.25 -2.04 -3.15
N TYR A 199 -6.71 -0.95 -3.69
CA TYR A 199 -6.34 0.25 -2.92
C TYR A 199 -7.55 0.96 -2.31
N PHE A 200 -8.61 1.10 -3.09
CA PHE A 200 -9.84 1.79 -2.73
C PHE A 200 -11.01 0.81 -2.83
N PRO A 201 -11.11 -0.16 -1.89
CA PRO A 201 -12.22 -1.10 -1.89
C PRO A 201 -13.52 -0.31 -1.75
N LYS A 202 -14.51 -0.64 -2.59
CA LYS A 202 -15.85 -0.08 -2.42
C LYS A 202 -16.32 -0.45 -1.02
N SER A 203 -16.71 0.55 -0.22
CA SER A 203 -17.38 0.29 1.05
C SER A 203 -18.50 -0.70 0.76
N LYS A 204 -18.46 -1.87 1.42
CA LYS A 204 -19.66 -2.70 1.46
C LYS A 204 -20.67 -1.78 2.09
N ALA A 205 -21.67 -1.32 1.31
CA ALA A 205 -22.74 -0.48 1.84
C ALA A 205 -23.07 -1.09 3.19
N GLU A 206 -22.78 -0.34 4.27
CA GLU A 206 -23.08 -0.81 5.60
C GLU A 206 -24.49 -1.32 5.47
N HIS A 207 -24.74 -2.56 5.89
CA HIS A 207 -26.11 -2.93 6.17
C HIS A 207 -26.55 -1.89 7.18
N THR A 208 -27.15 -0.80 6.70
CA THR A 208 -27.79 0.20 7.54
C THR A 208 -28.65 -0.68 8.39
N PRO A 209 -28.33 -0.83 9.68
CA PRO A 209 -29.05 -1.76 10.51
C PRO A 209 -30.50 -1.38 10.28
N VAL A 210 -31.25 -2.29 9.67
CA VAL A 210 -32.67 -2.04 9.48
C VAL A 210 -33.14 -2.09 10.91
N ILE A 211 -33.30 -0.91 11.51
CA ILE A 211 -33.87 -0.79 12.83
C ILE A 211 -35.31 -1.23 12.63
N VAL A 212 -35.54 -2.51 12.92
CA VAL A 212 -36.88 -3.06 12.96
C VAL A 212 -37.45 -2.62 14.29
N GLU A 213 -38.14 -1.48 14.30
CA GLU A 213 -39.01 -1.13 15.42
C GLU A 213 -40.18 -2.10 15.42
N VAL A 214 -40.34 -2.86 16.50
CA VAL A 214 -41.52 -3.68 16.71
C VAL A 214 -42.57 -2.80 17.37
N ILE A 215 -43.66 -2.52 16.64
CA ILE A 215 -44.75 -1.66 17.10
C ILE A 215 -45.92 -2.54 17.55
N ASN A 216 -46.47 -2.27 18.74
CA ASN A 216 -47.68 -2.90 19.24
C ASN A 216 -48.93 -2.46 18.45
N PRO A 217 -50.06 -3.20 18.53
CA PRO A 217 -51.32 -2.81 17.87
C PRO A 217 -51.86 -1.43 18.28
N ASP A 218 -51.44 -0.90 19.42
CA ASP A 218 -51.80 0.43 19.95
C ASP A 218 -50.83 1.54 19.50
N GLY A 219 -49.78 1.21 18.75
CA GLY A 219 -48.78 2.15 18.26
C GLY A 219 -47.56 2.35 19.17
N GLY A 220 -47.46 1.63 20.30
CA GLY A 220 -46.29 1.71 21.19
C GLY A 220 -45.08 0.94 20.65
N VAL A 221 -43.86 1.48 20.81
CA VAL A 221 -42.61 0.78 20.49
C VAL A 221 -42.29 -0.23 21.59
N ILE A 222 -41.99 -1.48 21.23
CA ILE A 222 -41.60 -2.52 22.18
C ILE A 222 -40.07 -2.52 22.34
N ASP A 223 -39.60 -2.20 23.55
CA ASP A 223 -38.21 -2.43 23.91
C ASP A 223 -37.95 -3.94 24.05
N LEU A 224 -37.18 -4.50 23.12
CA LEU A 224 -36.76 -5.89 23.20
C LEU A 224 -35.48 -6.03 24.03
N PRO A 225 -35.39 -7.04 24.91
CA PRO A 225 -34.14 -7.34 25.60
C PRO A 225 -32.99 -7.57 24.62
N GLU A 226 -31.79 -7.11 25.00
CA GLU A 226 -30.58 -7.28 24.20
C GLU A 226 -30.35 -8.78 23.89
N GLY A 227 -30.16 -9.11 22.61
CA GLY A 227 -29.99 -10.50 22.15
C GLY A 227 -31.27 -11.24 21.73
N THR A 228 -32.43 -10.57 21.72
CA THR A 228 -33.68 -11.17 21.21
C THR A 228 -33.58 -11.53 19.72
N LYS A 229 -33.81 -12.79 19.37
CA LYS A 229 -33.87 -13.25 17.97
C LYS A 229 -35.29 -13.03 17.41
N ILE A 230 -35.42 -12.07 16.49
CA ILE A 230 -36.65 -11.89 15.72
C ILE A 230 -36.59 -12.78 14.48
N THR A 231 -37.58 -13.66 14.30
CA THR A 231 -37.72 -14.47 13.08
C THR A 231 -38.83 -13.87 12.23
N ILE A 232 -38.47 -13.27 11.10
CA ILE A 232 -39.44 -12.70 10.16
C ILE A 232 -39.93 -13.83 9.25
N SER A 233 -41.19 -14.25 9.42
CA SER A 233 -41.82 -15.19 8.51
C SER A 233 -42.15 -14.48 7.19
N LYS A 234 -41.84 -15.11 6.07
CA LYS A 234 -41.81 -14.51 4.71
C LYS A 234 -43.17 -14.10 4.13
N THR A 235 -44.23 -14.10 4.92
CA THR A 235 -45.62 -14.09 4.45
C THR A 235 -46.32 -12.73 4.58
N GLU A 236 -45.70 -11.73 5.20
CA GLU A 236 -46.32 -10.42 5.38
C GLU A 236 -45.53 -9.30 4.70
N THR A 237 -46.26 -8.48 3.94
CA THR A 237 -45.73 -7.30 3.25
C THR A 237 -45.68 -6.16 4.25
N PHE A 238 -44.49 -5.85 4.79
CA PHE A 238 -44.33 -4.71 5.68
C PHE A 238 -44.21 -3.43 4.86
N VAL A 239 -45.11 -2.47 5.11
CA VAL A 239 -44.98 -1.11 4.59
C VAL A 239 -44.03 -0.36 5.51
N VAL A 240 -42.81 -0.13 5.05
CA VAL A 240 -41.85 0.72 5.76
C VAL A 240 -42.30 2.17 5.61
N ALA A 241 -42.98 2.71 6.61
CA ALA A 241 -43.32 4.12 6.65
C ALA A 241 -42.05 4.92 6.97
N LYS A 242 -41.53 5.65 5.97
CA LYS A 242 -40.41 6.57 6.15
C LYS A 242 -40.92 7.77 6.96
N LYS A 243 -40.46 7.94 8.19
CA LYS A 243 -40.77 9.12 9.02
C LYS A 243 -40.14 10.34 8.32
N SER A 244 -40.95 11.26 7.83
CA SER A 244 -40.49 12.57 7.36
C SER A 244 -40.16 13.43 8.57
N GLU A 245 -38.93 13.93 8.63
CA GLU A 245 -38.54 15.01 9.55
C GLU A 245 -39.31 16.31 9.26
#